data_AF-A0A7C6YB84-F1
#
_entry.id   AF-A0A7C6YB84-F1
#
_cell.length_a   1.000
_cell.length_b   1.000
_cell.length_c   1.000
_cell.angle_alpha   90.00
_cell.angle_beta   90.00
_cell.angle_gamma   90.00
#
_symmetry.space_group_name_H-M   'P 1'
#
loop_
_entity.id
_entity.type
_entity.pdbx_description
1 polymer ?
#
loop_
_entity_poly.entity_id
_entity_poly.type
_entity_poly.pdbx_seq_one_letter_code
_entity_poly.pdbx_strand_id
1 'polypeptide(L)'
;MQLDIIRTIRDFFSNLFKKLSFDNLLILLSGIVFGFILCFLIYLVIVVSSFRKEEKNMVVQEIEVDNEKIERLIRSAKNQFLEESASASTGQKLNDLKEISWNLIHDIAQVYFPESKYPIYELSIDELMTLIHYITDRVDSLFKGPILKPLKRIRISYILKIIDTKKKIDENKAVKTASKLKTPWKAAISVLNMFNPVYWVRKLMISTTLVAVTNKICGIIIDVVGEETNKVYSKSVFNIERNTHLEIEKEILELEQMVDEK
;
A
#
# COMPACT_ATOMS: atom_id res chain seq x y z
N MET A 1 13.98 10.43 67.85
CA MET A 1 13.19 9.73 66.82
C MET A 1 13.77 9.89 65.41
N GLN A 2 13.92 11.09 64.84
CA GLN A 2 14.54 11.27 63.50
C GLN A 2 16.03 10.83 63.44
N LEU A 3 16.79 11.05 64.52
CA LEU A 3 18.20 10.64 64.63
C LEU A 3 18.41 9.11 64.64
N ASP A 4 17.44 8.32 65.13
CA ASP A 4 17.54 6.86 65.15
C ASP A 4 17.26 6.27 63.78
N ILE A 5 16.26 6.79 63.06
CA ILE A 5 15.92 6.35 61.70
C ILE A 5 17.09 6.58 60.74
N ILE A 6 17.74 7.75 60.83
CA ILE A 6 18.92 8.06 60.00
C ILE A 6 20.08 7.11 60.32
N ARG A 7 20.29 6.76 61.60
CA ARG A 7 21.31 5.78 61.99
C ARG A 7 20.98 4.38 61.48
N THR A 8 19.74 3.92 61.62
CA THR A 8 19.30 2.60 61.11
C THR A 8 19.44 2.50 59.60
N ILE A 9 19.08 3.55 58.85
CA ILE A 9 19.25 3.60 57.39
C ILE A 9 20.74 3.54 57.04
N ARG A 10 21.58 4.34 57.70
CA ARG A 10 23.02 4.35 57.47
C ARG A 10 23.65 2.99 57.79
N ASP A 11 23.24 2.35 58.88
CA ASP A 11 23.79 1.06 59.31
C ASP A 11 23.34 -0.06 58.36
N PHE A 12 22.10 -0.02 57.87
CA PHE A 12 21.59 -0.91 56.81
C PHE A 12 22.43 -0.78 55.53
N PHE A 13 22.61 0.44 55.01
CA PHE A 13 23.44 0.66 53.82
C PHE A 13 24.90 0.28 54.06
N SER A 14 25.48 0.58 55.24
CA SER A 14 26.86 0.20 55.54
C SER A 14 27.06 -1.32 55.56
N ASN A 15 26.08 -2.07 56.08
CA ASN A 15 26.10 -3.52 56.09
C ASN A 15 25.84 -4.11 54.70
N LEU A 16 25.01 -3.45 53.88
CA LEU A 16 24.76 -3.80 52.49
C LEU A 16 26.03 -3.60 51.63
N PHE A 17 26.71 -2.45 51.77
CA PHE A 17 27.97 -2.16 51.08
C PHE A 17 29.13 -3.05 51.55
N LYS A 18 29.18 -3.43 52.83
CA LYS A 18 30.18 -4.38 53.33
C LYS A 18 30.03 -5.81 52.76
N LYS A 19 28.81 -6.20 52.36
CA LYS A 19 28.53 -7.52 51.77
C LYS A 19 28.52 -7.53 50.24
N LEU A 20 28.71 -6.36 49.60
CA LEU A 20 28.83 -6.21 48.16
C LEU A 20 30.24 -6.66 47.72
N SER A 21 30.40 -7.96 47.52
CA SER A 21 31.47 -8.49 46.67
C SER A 21 31.09 -8.35 45.19
N PHE A 22 32.10 -8.37 44.31
CA PHE A 22 31.88 -8.31 42.86
C PHE A 22 30.95 -9.43 42.38
N ASP A 23 31.07 -10.62 42.98
CA ASP A 23 30.21 -11.78 42.69
C ASP A 23 28.76 -11.54 43.11
N ASN A 24 28.53 -10.95 44.29
CA ASN A 24 27.19 -10.63 44.78
C ASN A 24 26.52 -9.52 43.95
N LEU A 25 27.30 -8.58 43.41
CA LEU A 25 26.81 -7.54 42.51
C LEU A 25 26.36 -8.15 41.17
N LEU A 26 27.12 -9.10 40.62
CA LEU A 26 26.75 -9.82 39.40
C LEU A 26 25.47 -10.66 39.59
N ILE A 27 25.31 -11.31 40.74
CA ILE A 27 24.08 -12.06 41.07
C ILE A 27 22.87 -11.12 41.15
N LEU A 28 23.01 -9.95 41.77
CA LEU A 28 21.95 -8.94 41.86
C LEU A 28 21.56 -8.40 40.47
N LEU A 29 22.56 -8.08 39.63
CA LEU A 29 22.34 -7.55 38.29
C LEU A 29 21.69 -8.59 37.38
N SER A 30 22.11 -9.86 37.49
CA SER A 30 21.47 -11.00 36.83
C SER A 30 20.01 -11.14 37.25
N GLY A 31 19.70 -11.04 38.55
CA GLY A 31 18.34 -11.07 39.07
C GLY A 31 17.46 -9.93 38.53
N ILE A 32 18.01 -8.72 38.40
CA ILE A 32 17.30 -7.57 37.81
C ILE A 32 17.01 -7.85 36.33
N VAL A 33 18.00 -8.30 35.55
CA VAL A 33 17.81 -8.65 34.13
C VAL A 33 16.78 -9.76 33.98
N PHE A 34 16.83 -10.80 34.82
CA PHE A 34 15.87 -11.88 34.81
C PHE A 34 14.46 -11.40 35.16
N GLY A 35 14.34 -10.48 36.11
CA GLY A 35 13.08 -9.81 36.46
C GLY A 35 12.51 -9.00 35.30
N PHE A 36 13.35 -8.22 34.60
CA PHE A 36 12.91 -7.49 33.39
C PHE A 36 12.48 -8.42 32.27
N ILE A 37 13.21 -9.52 32.05
CA ILE A 37 12.83 -10.55 31.07
C ILE A 37 11.49 -11.18 31.45
N LEU A 38 11.28 -11.52 32.73
CA LEU A 38 10.03 -12.10 33.21
C LEU A 38 8.86 -11.12 33.05
N CYS A 39 9.04 -9.86 33.44
CA CYS A 39 8.03 -8.81 33.24
C CYS A 39 7.72 -8.58 31.76
N PHE A 40 8.72 -8.61 30.90
CA PHE A 40 8.54 -8.50 29.44
C PHE A 40 7.77 -9.70 28.88
N LEU A 41 8.07 -10.92 29.32
CA LEU A 41 7.33 -12.12 28.92
C LEU A 41 5.87 -12.08 29.39
N ILE A 42 5.62 -11.65 30.64
CA ILE A 42 4.26 -11.47 31.15
C ILE A 42 3.50 -10.41 30.33
N TYR A 43 4.15 -9.28 30.03
CA TYR A 43 3.58 -8.25 29.17
C TYR A 43 3.23 -8.80 27.78
N LEU A 44 4.13 -9.55 27.14
CA LEU A 44 3.85 -10.19 25.84
C LEU A 44 2.67 -11.16 25.93
N VAL A 45 2.55 -11.95 26.99
CA VAL A 45 1.39 -12.85 27.18
C VAL A 45 0.10 -12.06 27.33
N ILE A 46 0.10 -10.95 28.08
CA ILE A 46 -1.07 -10.06 28.20
C ILE A 46 -1.43 -9.45 26.85
N VAL A 47 -0.46 -8.94 26.10
CA VAL A 47 -0.67 -8.35 24.77
C VAL A 47 -1.21 -9.38 23.78
N VAL A 48 -0.57 -10.54 23.67
CA VAL A 48 -1.02 -11.63 22.78
C VAL A 48 -2.42 -12.13 23.17
N SER A 49 -2.71 -12.21 24.47
CA SER A 49 -4.04 -12.58 24.96
C SER A 49 -5.08 -11.46 24.71
N SER A 50 -4.66 -10.20 24.72
CA SER A 50 -5.53 -9.06 24.41
C SER A 50 -5.93 -8.99 22.94
N PHE A 51 -5.13 -9.53 22.02
CA PHE A 51 -5.52 -9.68 20.61
C PHE A 51 -6.70 -10.64 20.40
N ARG A 52 -7.09 -11.44 21.41
CA ARG A 52 -8.28 -12.30 21.36
C ARG A 52 -9.55 -11.60 21.85
N LYS A 53 -9.46 -10.41 22.43
CA LYS A 53 -10.63 -9.66 22.89
C LYS A 53 -11.19 -8.92 21.69
N GLU A 54 -12.37 -9.37 21.28
CA GLU A 54 -13.21 -8.89 20.17
C GLU A 54 -13.01 -7.41 19.84
N GLU A 55 -12.86 -7.14 18.54
CA GLU A 55 -13.12 -5.85 17.90
C GLU A 55 -14.40 -5.28 18.52
N LYS A 56 -14.25 -4.38 19.49
CA LYS A 56 -15.37 -3.53 19.86
C LYS A 56 -15.62 -2.70 18.62
N ASN A 57 -16.74 -2.94 17.95
CA ASN A 57 -17.28 -2.06 16.94
C ASN A 57 -17.36 -0.65 17.55
N MET A 58 -16.32 0.15 17.32
CA MET A 58 -16.36 1.57 17.65
C MET A 58 -17.29 2.18 16.63
N VAL A 59 -18.44 2.67 17.08
CA VAL A 59 -19.28 3.52 16.26
C VAL A 59 -18.52 4.83 16.09
N VAL A 60 -17.73 4.91 15.02
CA VAL A 60 -17.03 6.14 14.66
C VAL A 60 -18.09 7.09 14.12
N GLN A 61 -18.12 8.32 14.64
CA GLN A 61 -19.03 9.34 14.13
C GLN A 61 -18.61 9.70 12.71
N GLU A 62 -19.54 9.55 11.77
CA GLU A 62 -19.32 9.92 10.38
C GLU A 62 -19.11 11.43 10.29
N ILE A 63 -18.04 11.84 9.63
CA ILE A 63 -17.76 13.26 9.41
C ILE A 63 -18.56 13.68 8.19
N GLU A 64 -19.63 14.43 8.39
CA GLU A 64 -20.46 14.93 7.29
C GLU A 64 -19.75 16.10 6.61
N VAL A 65 -19.42 15.93 5.33
CA VAL A 65 -18.81 16.95 4.48
C VAL A 65 -19.58 17.08 3.19
N ASP A 66 -19.44 18.23 2.52
CA ASP A 66 -20.06 18.49 1.23
C ASP A 66 -19.56 17.49 0.17
N ASN A 67 -20.38 16.47 -0.10
CA ASN A 67 -20.11 15.44 -1.10
C ASN A 67 -19.87 16.01 -2.50
N GLU A 68 -20.49 17.16 -2.83
CA GLU A 68 -20.30 17.80 -4.13
C GLU A 68 -18.85 18.30 -4.29
N LYS A 69 -18.23 18.76 -3.20
CA LYS A 69 -16.83 19.17 -3.20
C LYS A 69 -15.91 18.00 -3.49
N ILE A 70 -16.18 16.82 -2.93
CA ILE A 70 -15.38 15.61 -3.17
C ILE A 70 -15.53 15.14 -4.61
N GLU A 71 -16.75 15.07 -5.14
CA GLU A 71 -16.99 14.70 -6.54
C GLU A 71 -16.27 15.62 -7.52
N ARG A 72 -16.20 16.92 -7.21
CA ARG A 72 -15.45 17.91 -8.02
C ARG A 72 -13.95 17.62 -7.99
N LEU A 73 -13.38 17.24 -6.85
CA LEU A 73 -11.96 16.85 -6.74
C LEU A 73 -11.66 15.61 -7.61
N ILE A 74 -12.50 14.58 -7.53
CA ILE A 74 -12.35 13.35 -8.32
C ILE A 74 -12.44 13.66 -9.82
N ARG A 75 -13.44 14.46 -10.22
CA ARG A 75 -13.61 14.89 -11.61
C ARG A 75 -12.43 15.72 -12.10
N SER A 76 -11.91 16.62 -11.28
CA SER A 76 -10.74 17.43 -11.61
C SER A 76 -9.51 16.56 -11.84
N ALA A 77 -9.25 15.58 -10.96
CA ALA A 77 -8.14 14.64 -11.10
C ALA A 77 -8.24 13.81 -12.39
N LYS A 78 -9.44 13.36 -12.75
CA LYS A 78 -9.69 12.65 -14.02
C LYS A 78 -9.46 13.53 -15.24
N ASN A 79 -9.97 14.75 -15.22
CA ASN A 79 -9.76 15.70 -16.32
C ASN A 79 -8.29 16.02 -16.49
N GLN A 80 -7.56 16.25 -15.39
CA GLN A 80 -6.11 16.45 -15.41
C GLN A 80 -5.40 15.28 -16.09
N PHE A 81 -5.71 14.04 -15.70
CA PHE A 81 -5.12 12.86 -16.35
C PHE A 81 -5.46 12.78 -17.85
N LEU A 82 -6.71 13.08 -18.21
CA LEU A 82 -7.15 13.02 -19.60
C LEU A 82 -6.50 14.10 -20.48
N GLU A 83 -6.27 15.29 -19.93
CA GLU A 83 -5.67 16.42 -20.65
C GLU A 83 -4.15 16.28 -20.76
N GLU A 84 -3.48 15.90 -19.67
CA GLU A 84 -2.03 15.95 -19.57
C GLU A 84 -1.37 14.61 -19.93
N SER A 85 -2.04 13.48 -19.63
CA SER A 85 -1.40 12.16 -19.64
C SER A 85 -2.01 11.17 -20.64
N ALA A 86 -3.23 11.39 -21.14
CA ALA A 86 -3.93 10.44 -22.01
C ALA A 86 -3.16 10.05 -23.29
N SER A 87 -2.33 10.96 -23.81
CA SER A 87 -1.52 10.74 -25.01
C SER A 87 -0.06 10.37 -24.71
N ALA A 88 0.33 10.33 -23.44
CA ALA A 88 1.70 10.07 -23.03
C ALA A 88 2.11 8.60 -23.22
N SER A 89 3.42 8.32 -23.08
CA SER A 89 3.90 6.93 -23.06
C SER A 89 3.37 6.18 -21.83
N THR A 90 3.23 4.85 -21.91
CA THR A 90 2.75 4.02 -20.78
C THR A 90 3.51 4.26 -19.48
N GLY A 91 4.83 4.42 -19.54
CA GLY A 91 5.65 4.68 -18.35
C GLY A 91 5.35 6.05 -17.73
N GLN A 92 5.14 7.07 -18.55
CA GLN A 92 4.75 8.40 -18.08
C GLN A 92 3.34 8.39 -17.49
N LYS A 93 2.37 7.75 -18.17
CA LYS A 93 1.00 7.57 -17.65
C LYS A 93 0.97 6.98 -16.25
N LEU A 94 1.80 5.97 -15.98
CA LEU A 94 1.88 5.34 -14.65
C LEU A 94 2.43 6.29 -13.59
N ASN A 95 3.43 7.11 -13.93
CA ASN A 95 3.98 8.10 -13.01
C ASN A 95 2.96 9.21 -12.72
N ASP A 96 2.33 9.75 -13.76
CA ASP A 96 1.33 10.81 -13.63
C ASP A 96 0.11 10.31 -12.85
N LEU A 97 -0.38 9.11 -13.15
CA LEU A 97 -1.48 8.47 -12.41
C LEU A 97 -1.16 8.37 -10.92
N LYS A 98 0.07 7.96 -10.56
CA LYS A 98 0.50 7.89 -9.16
C LYS A 98 0.48 9.27 -8.50
N GLU A 99 1.03 10.28 -9.16
CA GLU A 99 1.11 11.64 -8.62
C GLU A 99 -0.28 12.27 -8.47
N ILE A 100 -1.11 12.19 -9.50
CA ILE A 100 -2.50 12.66 -9.48
C ILE A 100 -3.30 11.96 -8.38
N SER A 101 -3.16 10.64 -8.25
CA SER A 101 -3.84 9.87 -7.19
C SER A 101 -3.37 10.31 -5.80
N TRP A 102 -2.06 10.56 -5.62
CA TRP A 102 -1.51 11.02 -4.35
C TRP A 102 -2.03 12.41 -3.97
N ASN A 103 -2.10 13.33 -4.93
CA ASN A 103 -2.63 14.66 -4.72
C ASN A 103 -4.13 14.60 -4.40
N LEU A 104 -4.90 13.77 -5.11
CA LEU A 104 -6.32 13.54 -4.82
C LEU A 104 -6.52 13.03 -3.39
N ILE A 105 -5.69 12.08 -2.92
CA ILE A 105 -5.74 11.58 -1.55
C ILE A 105 -5.53 12.73 -0.54
N HIS A 106 -4.50 13.55 -0.78
CA HIS A 106 -4.19 14.70 0.05
C HIS A 106 -5.35 15.70 0.10
N ASP A 107 -5.89 16.07 -1.06
CA ASP A 107 -6.93 17.08 -1.18
C ASP A 107 -8.22 16.64 -0.50
N ILE A 108 -8.61 15.36 -0.66
CA ILE A 108 -9.74 14.78 0.08
C ILE A 108 -9.46 14.79 1.57
N ALA A 109 -8.30 14.33 2.03
CA ALA A 109 -7.96 14.33 3.45
C ALA A 109 -8.03 15.74 4.06
N GLN A 110 -7.58 16.77 3.32
CA GLN A 110 -7.64 18.16 3.74
C GLN A 110 -9.07 18.73 3.80
N VAL A 111 -10.00 18.18 3.01
CA VAL A 111 -11.43 18.53 3.13
C VAL A 111 -12.00 18.08 4.47
N TYR A 112 -11.60 16.91 4.96
CA TYR A 112 -12.03 16.37 6.26
C TYR A 112 -11.25 16.98 7.45
N PHE A 113 -9.98 17.33 7.25
CA PHE A 113 -9.09 17.85 8.29
C PHE A 113 -8.41 19.17 7.86
N PRO A 114 -9.17 20.27 7.67
CA PRO A 114 -8.65 21.52 7.09
C PRO A 114 -7.60 22.23 7.96
N GLU A 115 -7.70 22.09 9.28
CA GLU A 115 -6.78 22.71 10.25
C GLU A 115 -5.53 21.85 10.51
N SER A 116 -5.49 20.61 10.01
CA SER A 116 -4.34 19.74 10.21
C SER A 116 -3.18 20.14 9.28
N LYS A 117 -1.98 20.20 9.85
CA LYS A 117 -0.74 20.34 9.06
C LYS A 117 -0.39 19.07 8.29
N TYR A 118 -1.00 17.94 8.66
CA TYR A 118 -0.73 16.62 8.11
C TYR A 118 -2.02 15.82 7.91
N PRO A 119 -2.95 16.27 7.04
CA PRO A 119 -4.28 15.66 6.91
C PRO A 119 -4.26 14.16 6.60
N ILE A 120 -3.27 13.70 5.83
CA ILE A 120 -3.13 12.28 5.44
C ILE A 120 -2.86 11.36 6.66
N TYR A 121 -2.38 11.91 7.77
CA TYR A 121 -1.96 11.16 8.96
C TYR A 121 -2.92 11.30 10.15
N GLU A 122 -4.12 11.84 9.93
CA GLU A 122 -5.16 11.99 10.96
C GLU A 122 -5.96 10.69 11.23
N LEU A 123 -5.66 9.61 10.49
CA LEU A 123 -6.21 8.30 10.78
C LEU A 123 -5.54 7.70 12.02
N SER A 124 -6.36 7.16 12.94
CA SER A 124 -5.85 6.39 14.08
C SER A 124 -5.28 5.03 13.64
N ILE A 125 -4.52 4.39 14.53
CA ILE A 125 -3.94 3.05 14.26
C ILE A 125 -5.04 2.02 13.99
N ASP A 126 -6.16 2.10 14.70
CA ASP A 126 -7.28 1.16 14.56
C ASP A 126 -8.00 1.32 13.20
N GLU A 127 -8.23 2.56 12.80
CA GLU A 127 -8.78 2.90 11.48
C GLU A 127 -7.82 2.48 10.36
N LEU A 128 -6.51 2.63 10.56
CA LEU A 128 -5.50 2.14 9.62
C LEU A 128 -5.52 0.60 9.51
N MET A 129 -5.69 -0.12 10.62
CA MET A 129 -5.81 -1.59 10.58
C MET A 129 -7.08 -2.04 9.86
N THR A 130 -8.20 -1.37 10.12
CA THR A 130 -9.46 -1.66 9.43
C THR A 130 -9.37 -1.34 7.94
N LEU A 131 -8.70 -0.24 7.58
CA LEU A 131 -8.38 0.09 6.19
C LEU A 131 -7.56 -1.02 5.52
N ILE A 132 -6.53 -1.55 6.18
CA ILE A 132 -5.72 -2.64 5.62
C ILE A 132 -6.58 -3.88 5.36
N HIS A 133 -7.47 -4.26 6.28
CA HIS A 133 -8.40 -5.37 6.08
C HIS A 133 -9.35 -5.11 4.91
N TYR A 134 -9.96 -3.92 4.87
CA TYR A 134 -10.83 -3.49 3.78
C TYR A 134 -10.15 -3.56 2.40
N ILE A 135 -8.94 -2.99 2.29
CA ILE A 135 -8.16 -3.01 1.04
C ILE A 135 -7.78 -4.44 0.68
N THR A 136 -7.40 -5.28 1.65
CA THR A 136 -7.05 -6.68 1.40
C THR A 136 -8.25 -7.45 0.82
N ASP A 137 -9.44 -7.32 1.42
CA ASP A 137 -10.67 -7.94 0.95
C ASP A 137 -11.06 -7.43 -0.45
N ARG A 138 -10.91 -6.12 -0.68
CA ARG A 138 -11.20 -5.50 -1.98
C ARG A 138 -10.25 -6.00 -3.06
N VAL A 139 -8.94 -5.98 -2.80
CA VAL A 139 -7.93 -6.52 -3.71
C VAL A 139 -8.20 -8.00 -3.97
N ASP A 140 -8.55 -8.79 -2.96
CA ASP A 140 -8.90 -10.19 -3.14
C ASP A 140 -10.10 -10.34 -4.09
N SER A 141 -11.13 -9.50 -3.95
CA SER A 141 -12.30 -9.55 -4.82
C SER A 141 -12.02 -9.24 -6.29
N LEU A 142 -11.11 -8.30 -6.60
CA LEU A 142 -10.74 -7.97 -7.99
C LEU A 142 -10.24 -9.19 -8.77
N PHE A 143 -9.57 -10.12 -8.09
CA PHE A 143 -9.04 -11.33 -8.73
C PHE A 143 -9.99 -12.53 -8.64
N LYS A 144 -11.27 -12.36 -8.30
CA LYS A 144 -12.26 -13.45 -8.32
C LYS A 144 -12.68 -13.83 -9.75
N GLY A 145 -12.64 -12.87 -10.68
CA GLY A 145 -13.00 -13.06 -12.09
C GLY A 145 -12.11 -14.09 -12.81
N PRO A 146 -12.63 -14.78 -13.84
CA PRO A 146 -11.93 -15.87 -14.53
C PRO A 146 -10.61 -15.44 -15.17
N ILE A 147 -10.52 -14.19 -15.66
CA ILE A 147 -9.34 -13.65 -16.34
C ILE A 147 -8.25 -13.24 -15.34
N LEU A 148 -8.63 -12.64 -14.20
CA LEU A 148 -7.67 -12.13 -13.20
C LEU A 148 -7.25 -13.19 -12.18
N LYS A 149 -8.06 -14.22 -11.94
CA LYS A 149 -7.78 -15.32 -10.98
C LYS A 149 -6.41 -15.99 -11.13
N PRO A 150 -5.88 -16.26 -12.35
CA PRO A 150 -4.54 -16.82 -12.50
C PRO A 150 -3.42 -15.90 -11.99
N LEU A 151 -3.60 -14.57 -12.02
CA LEU A 151 -2.58 -13.60 -11.60
C LEU A 151 -2.24 -13.73 -10.12
N LYS A 152 -3.22 -14.06 -9.26
CA LYS A 152 -3.00 -14.35 -7.83
C LYS A 152 -1.98 -15.45 -7.56
N ARG A 153 -1.76 -16.35 -8.52
CA ARG A 153 -0.85 -17.50 -8.37
C ARG A 153 0.56 -17.22 -8.87
N ILE A 154 0.81 -16.04 -9.44
CA ILE A 154 2.13 -15.65 -9.92
C ILE A 154 3.05 -15.43 -8.71
N ARG A 155 4.19 -16.12 -8.69
CA ARG A 155 5.19 -15.91 -7.63
C ARG A 155 5.91 -14.58 -7.86
N ILE A 156 6.14 -13.84 -6.78
CA ILE A 156 6.92 -12.58 -6.79
C ILE A 156 8.29 -12.78 -7.46
N SER A 157 8.93 -13.95 -7.26
CA SER A 157 10.20 -14.29 -7.90
C SER A 157 10.14 -14.30 -9.43
N TYR A 158 9.00 -14.63 -10.05
CA TYR A 158 8.84 -14.52 -11.49
C TYR A 158 8.74 -13.05 -11.93
N ILE A 159 8.03 -12.21 -11.18
CA ILE A 159 7.93 -10.77 -11.46
C ILE A 159 9.32 -10.12 -11.40
N LEU A 160 10.10 -10.41 -10.35
CA LEU A 160 11.46 -9.90 -10.21
C LEU A 160 12.38 -10.35 -11.36
N LYS A 161 12.28 -11.61 -11.79
CA LYS A 161 13.03 -12.11 -12.97
C LYS A 161 12.68 -11.33 -14.23
N ILE A 162 11.42 -10.99 -14.45
CA ILE A 162 10.99 -10.19 -15.62
C ILE A 162 11.61 -8.80 -15.55
N ILE A 163 11.56 -8.14 -14.39
CA ILE A 163 12.15 -6.81 -14.16
C ILE A 163 13.66 -6.84 -14.42
N ASP A 164 14.37 -7.80 -13.84
CA ASP A 164 15.81 -7.98 -14.02
C ASP A 164 16.18 -8.27 -15.47
N THR A 165 15.38 -9.08 -16.15
CA THR A 165 15.59 -9.41 -17.57
C THR A 165 15.41 -8.16 -18.43
N LYS A 166 14.37 -7.34 -18.17
CA LYS A 166 14.18 -6.05 -18.86
C LYS A 166 15.38 -5.13 -18.64
N LYS A 167 15.84 -4.98 -17.39
CA LYS A 167 17.00 -4.15 -17.04
C LYS A 167 18.26 -4.59 -17.79
N LYS A 168 18.54 -5.91 -17.80
CA LYS A 168 19.68 -6.49 -18.54
C LYS A 168 19.59 -6.25 -20.05
N ILE A 169 18.40 -6.33 -20.64
CA ILE A 169 18.17 -6.04 -22.06
C ILE A 169 18.42 -4.55 -22.35
N ASP A 170 17.89 -3.65 -21.51
CA ASP A 170 18.03 -2.20 -21.67
C ASP A 170 19.48 -1.72 -21.46
N GLU A 171 20.25 -2.38 -20.59
CA GLU A 171 21.63 -2.03 -20.26
C GLU A 171 22.66 -2.63 -21.23
N ASN A 172 22.31 -3.67 -21.99
CA ASN A 172 23.25 -4.34 -22.88
C ASN A 172 23.65 -3.46 -24.08
N LYS A 173 24.94 -3.09 -24.15
CA LYS A 173 25.53 -2.26 -25.21
C LYS A 173 25.34 -2.87 -26.61
N ALA A 174 25.33 -4.19 -26.73
CA ALA A 174 25.11 -4.88 -28.01
C ALA A 174 23.68 -4.67 -28.54
N VAL A 175 22.67 -4.73 -27.67
CA VAL A 175 21.25 -4.50 -28.01
C VAL A 175 21.02 -3.04 -28.41
N LYS A 176 21.61 -2.09 -27.67
CA LYS A 176 21.57 -0.65 -28.00
C LYS A 176 22.27 -0.29 -29.32
N THR A 177 23.27 -1.08 -29.73
CA THR A 177 24.01 -0.89 -30.99
C THR A 177 23.26 -1.53 -32.16
N ALA A 178 22.71 -2.72 -31.97
CA ALA A 178 21.84 -3.39 -32.94
C ALA A 178 20.57 -2.58 -33.26
N SER A 179 19.98 -1.89 -32.27
CA SER A 179 18.82 -1.01 -32.49
C SER A 179 19.14 0.28 -33.26
N LYS A 180 20.42 0.65 -33.42
CA LYS A 180 20.88 1.88 -34.11
C LYS A 180 21.35 1.64 -35.55
N LEU A 181 21.55 0.40 -35.97
CA LEU A 181 22.01 0.05 -37.32
C LEU A 181 20.82 0.02 -38.32
N LYS A 182 20.91 0.86 -39.37
CA LYS A 182 19.89 1.04 -40.43
C LYS A 182 20.14 0.17 -41.69
N THR A 183 20.88 -0.93 -41.61
CA THR A 183 21.23 -1.81 -42.76
C THR A 183 20.30 -3.04 -42.85
N PRO A 184 20.25 -3.82 -43.97
CA PRO A 184 19.08 -4.60 -44.39
C PRO A 184 18.94 -5.96 -43.67
N TRP A 185 19.13 -5.97 -42.35
CA TRP A 185 18.82 -7.09 -41.46
C TRP A 185 17.34 -7.14 -41.04
N LYS A 186 16.48 -6.31 -41.65
CA LYS A 186 15.04 -6.22 -41.34
C LYS A 186 14.32 -7.57 -41.39
N ALA A 187 14.73 -8.48 -42.29
CA ALA A 187 14.16 -9.82 -42.38
C ALA A 187 14.58 -10.70 -41.19
N ALA A 188 15.88 -10.76 -40.86
CA ALA A 188 16.39 -11.54 -39.74
C ALA A 188 15.92 -11.01 -38.36
N ILE A 189 15.84 -9.69 -38.20
CA ILE A 189 15.30 -9.06 -36.99
C ILE A 189 13.78 -9.26 -36.89
N SER A 190 13.05 -9.29 -38.01
CA SER A 190 11.61 -9.60 -37.99
C SER A 190 11.33 -11.06 -37.60
N VAL A 191 12.18 -12.00 -38.04
CA VAL A 191 12.10 -13.41 -37.60
C VAL A 191 12.42 -13.54 -36.11
N LEU A 192 13.45 -12.84 -35.60
CA LEU A 192 13.75 -12.83 -34.16
C LEU A 192 12.67 -12.11 -33.34
N ASN A 193 12.06 -11.05 -33.88
CA ASN A 193 10.97 -10.32 -33.23
C ASN A 193 9.65 -11.09 -33.22
N MET A 194 9.41 -12.01 -34.16
CA MET A 194 8.28 -12.94 -34.14
C MET A 194 8.30 -13.86 -32.92
N PHE A 195 9.48 -14.16 -32.36
CA PHE A 195 9.61 -14.96 -31.14
C PHE A 195 9.93 -14.12 -29.90
N ASN A 196 10.00 -12.79 -30.03
CA ASN A 196 10.24 -11.89 -28.91
C ASN A 196 8.89 -11.45 -28.29
N PRO A 197 8.51 -11.95 -27.09
CA PRO A 197 7.24 -11.57 -26.46
C PRO A 197 7.13 -10.07 -26.20
N VAL A 198 8.25 -9.37 -25.95
CA VAL A 198 8.27 -7.92 -25.75
C VAL A 198 7.91 -7.16 -27.03
N TYR A 199 8.27 -7.69 -28.21
CA TYR A 199 7.92 -7.08 -29.49
C TYR A 199 6.41 -7.16 -29.77
N TRP A 200 5.78 -8.31 -29.50
CA TRP A 200 4.33 -8.47 -29.64
C TRP A 200 3.57 -7.61 -28.63
N VAL A 201 4.03 -7.54 -27.37
CA VAL A 201 3.46 -6.61 -26.37
C VAL A 201 3.56 -5.16 -26.85
N ARG A 202 4.72 -4.73 -27.36
CA ARG A 202 4.91 -3.37 -27.89
C ARG A 202 4.04 -3.11 -29.14
N LYS A 203 3.87 -4.10 -30.01
CA LYS A 203 3.04 -3.99 -31.22
C LYS A 203 1.55 -3.94 -30.89
N LEU A 204 1.10 -4.68 -29.87
CA LEU A 204 -0.26 -4.60 -29.32
C LEU A 204 -0.52 -3.23 -28.65
N MET A 205 0.48 -2.67 -27.97
CA MET A 205 0.40 -1.35 -27.30
C MET A 205 0.23 -0.14 -28.23
N ILE A 206 0.51 -0.27 -29.52
CA ILE A 206 0.41 0.84 -30.49
C ILE A 206 -1.01 0.93 -31.10
N SER A 207 -1.89 -0.03 -30.82
CA SER A 207 -3.27 0.06 -31.29
C SER A 207 -4.07 1.11 -30.51
N THR A 208 -4.80 1.98 -31.23
CA THR A 208 -5.66 3.03 -30.65
C THR A 208 -6.64 2.48 -29.61
N THR A 209 -7.12 1.24 -29.80
CA THR A 209 -7.97 0.51 -28.86
C THR A 209 -7.29 0.30 -27.51
N LEU A 210 -6.02 -0.10 -27.47
CA LEU A 210 -5.31 -0.31 -26.20
C LEU A 210 -5.04 1.00 -25.48
N VAL A 211 -4.79 2.09 -26.22
CA VAL A 211 -4.64 3.44 -25.62
C VAL A 211 -5.94 3.87 -24.95
N ALA A 212 -7.09 3.68 -25.61
CA ALA A 212 -8.39 4.00 -25.05
C ALA A 212 -8.73 3.15 -23.83
N VAL A 213 -8.50 1.83 -23.88
CA VAL A 213 -8.70 0.92 -22.75
C VAL A 213 -7.79 1.30 -21.58
N THR A 214 -6.50 1.58 -21.85
CA THR A 214 -5.54 2.02 -20.83
C THR A 214 -6.01 3.30 -20.16
N ASN A 215 -6.46 4.29 -20.93
CA ASN A 215 -6.98 5.55 -20.36
C ASN A 215 -8.23 5.33 -19.53
N LYS A 216 -9.13 4.44 -19.97
CA LYS A 216 -10.33 4.09 -19.20
C LYS A 216 -9.97 3.40 -17.87
N ILE A 217 -9.02 2.47 -17.89
CA ILE A 217 -8.50 1.83 -16.67
C ILE A 217 -7.89 2.87 -15.73
N CYS A 218 -7.06 3.79 -16.24
CA CYS A 218 -6.49 4.86 -15.41
C CYS A 218 -7.58 5.76 -14.81
N GLY A 219 -8.63 6.09 -15.57
CA GLY A 219 -9.78 6.84 -15.06
C GLY A 219 -10.51 6.11 -13.92
N ILE A 220 -10.78 4.81 -14.10
CA ILE A 220 -11.40 3.95 -13.07
C ILE A 220 -10.52 3.89 -11.81
N ILE A 221 -9.19 3.81 -11.97
CA ILE A 221 -8.28 3.84 -10.82
C ILE A 221 -8.43 5.14 -10.04
N ILE A 222 -8.55 6.28 -10.71
CA ILE A 222 -8.75 7.59 -10.05
C ILE A 222 -10.10 7.65 -9.34
N ASP A 223 -11.18 7.17 -9.98
CA ASP A 223 -12.51 7.09 -9.34
C ASP A 223 -12.44 6.24 -8.06
N VAL A 224 -11.87 5.04 -8.17
CA VAL A 224 -11.70 4.12 -7.04
C VAL A 224 -10.87 4.75 -5.93
N VAL A 225 -9.73 5.38 -6.24
CA VAL A 225 -8.90 6.05 -5.24
C VAL A 225 -9.68 7.17 -4.55
N GLY A 226 -10.40 7.98 -5.32
CA GLY A 226 -11.20 9.09 -4.80
C GLY A 226 -12.31 8.62 -3.88
N GLU A 227 -13.13 7.69 -4.34
CA GLU A 227 -14.24 7.12 -3.56
C GLU A 227 -13.77 6.44 -2.30
N GLU A 228 -12.69 5.65 -2.37
CA GLU A 228 -12.18 4.99 -1.17
C GLU A 228 -11.55 5.94 -0.20
N THR A 229 -10.80 6.92 -0.69
CA THR A 229 -10.28 7.97 0.19
C THR A 229 -11.45 8.68 0.87
N ASN A 230 -12.50 9.02 0.13
CA ASN A 230 -13.69 9.64 0.71
C ASN A 230 -14.29 8.78 1.82
N LYS A 231 -14.54 7.50 1.55
CA LYS A 231 -15.15 6.59 2.54
C LYS A 231 -14.27 6.40 3.77
N VAL A 232 -12.95 6.39 3.60
CA VAL A 232 -11.96 6.28 4.69
C VAL A 232 -11.98 7.51 5.58
N TYR A 233 -11.96 8.70 5.00
CA TYR A 233 -11.92 9.94 5.76
C TYR A 233 -13.28 10.34 6.33
N SER A 234 -14.39 9.99 5.66
CA SER A 234 -15.74 10.11 6.20
C SER A 234 -16.01 9.16 7.35
N LYS A 235 -15.18 8.13 7.51
CA LYS A 235 -15.32 7.02 8.46
C LYS A 235 -16.43 6.02 8.12
N SER A 236 -17.08 6.16 6.96
CA SER A 236 -18.13 5.25 6.51
C SER A 236 -17.66 3.81 6.30
N VAL A 237 -16.40 3.58 5.90
CA VAL A 237 -15.83 2.21 5.79
C VAL A 237 -15.72 1.50 7.14
N PHE A 238 -15.73 2.23 8.25
CA PHE A 238 -15.56 1.69 9.60
C PHE A 238 -16.90 1.36 10.29
N ASN A 239 -18.03 1.81 9.73
CA ASN A 239 -19.36 1.68 10.35
C ASN A 239 -20.24 0.56 9.76
N ILE A 240 -19.86 -0.06 8.62
CA ILE A 240 -20.74 -0.99 7.90
C ILE A 240 -20.01 -2.26 7.44
N GLU A 241 -20.57 -3.41 7.82
CA GLU A 241 -20.28 -4.74 7.26
C GLU A 241 -20.47 -4.76 5.73
N ARG A 242 -19.43 -5.21 5.01
CA ARG A 242 -19.45 -5.80 3.64
C ARG A 242 -20.69 -5.48 2.79
N ASN A 243 -20.67 -4.38 2.03
CA ASN A 243 -21.56 -4.22 0.86
C ASN A 243 -21.03 -3.23 -0.20
N THR A 244 -19.80 -3.43 -0.69
CA THR A 244 -19.25 -2.63 -1.81
C THR A 244 -18.79 -3.48 -3.00
N HIS A 245 -19.25 -4.72 -3.11
CA HIS A 245 -18.77 -5.66 -4.13
C HIS A 245 -19.39 -5.47 -5.53
N LEU A 246 -20.50 -4.75 -5.69
CA LEU A 246 -21.33 -4.88 -6.90
C LEU A 246 -20.95 -3.95 -8.07
N GLU A 247 -20.44 -2.74 -7.82
CA GLU A 247 -20.22 -1.76 -8.90
C GLU A 247 -18.92 -2.02 -9.67
N ILE A 248 -17.84 -2.35 -8.97
CA ILE A 248 -16.54 -2.60 -9.61
C ILE A 248 -16.49 -3.97 -10.27
N GLU A 249 -17.15 -4.97 -9.70
CA GLU A 249 -17.32 -6.26 -10.37
C GLU A 249 -18.03 -6.08 -11.71
N LYS A 250 -19.02 -5.18 -11.79
CA LYS A 250 -19.70 -4.84 -13.04
C LYS A 250 -18.79 -4.11 -14.03
N GLU A 251 -18.02 -3.11 -13.59
CA GLU A 251 -17.08 -2.40 -14.48
C GLU A 251 -15.96 -3.30 -15.00
N ILE A 252 -15.45 -4.21 -14.16
CA ILE A 252 -14.47 -5.22 -14.56
C ILE A 252 -15.10 -6.17 -15.58
N LEU A 253 -16.34 -6.62 -15.35
CA LEU A 253 -17.05 -7.49 -16.30
C LEU A 253 -17.26 -6.79 -17.66
N GLU A 254 -17.60 -5.51 -17.66
CA GLU A 254 -17.72 -4.70 -18.90
C GLU A 254 -16.37 -4.61 -19.63
N LEU A 255 -15.26 -4.39 -18.90
CA LEU A 255 -13.92 -4.42 -19.49
C LEU A 255 -13.56 -5.81 -20.05
N GLU A 256 -13.94 -6.89 -19.36
CA GLU A 256 -13.75 -8.26 -19.82
C GLU A 256 -14.52 -8.53 -21.13
N GLN A 257 -15.78 -8.07 -21.23
CA GLN A 257 -16.60 -8.19 -22.44
C GLN A 257 -16.03 -7.40 -23.63
N MET A 258 -15.51 -6.19 -23.38
CA MET A 258 -14.84 -5.39 -24.42
C MET A 258 -13.57 -6.05 -24.98
N VAL A 259 -12.94 -6.96 -24.21
CA VAL A 259 -11.77 -7.72 -24.62
C VAL A 259 -12.16 -9.01 -25.38
N ASP A 260 -13.29 -9.62 -25.02
CA ASP A 260 -13.78 -10.88 -25.59
C ASP A 260 -14.59 -10.74 -26.90
N GLU A 261 -15.09 -9.55 -27.27
CA GLU A 261 -15.80 -9.33 -28.57
C GLU A 261 -14.89 -9.35 -29.82
N LYS A 262 -13.76 -10.07 -29.79
CA LYS A 262 -12.86 -10.30 -30.94
C LYS A 262 -12.27 -11.70 -30.97
#